data_AF-A0A7X8ID08-F1
#
_entry.id   AF-A0A7X8ID08-F1
#
_cell.length_a   1.000
_cell.length_b   1.000
_cell.length_c   1.000
_cell.angle_alpha   90.00
_cell.angle_beta   90.00
_cell.angle_gamma   90.00
#
_symmetry.space_group_name_H-M   'P 1'
#
loop_
_entity.id
_entity.type
_entity.pdbx_description
1 polymer ?
#
loop_
_entity_poly.entity_id
_entity_poly.type
_entity_poly.pdbx_seq_one_letter_code
_entity_poly.pdbx_strand_id
1 'polypeptide(L)'
;MQTKDFFIIILCLAVGAATLIGAAMQLDGIRTAREEMGLVATTALENAPPSLAFATVALGAFRGLLVNILWIRADNLKQEGKFFDAKQLAEWITTLQPRFAAVWDFHAWNMAYNISVAIPNTQPEERWRWVRNGYELLRDRAIPLNPKSIILYRSLAWI
;
A
#
# COMPACT_ATOMS: atom_id res chain seq x y z
N MET A 1 -24.72 46.01 10.15
CA MET A 1 -24.50 44.55 10.03
C MET A 1 -23.15 44.25 9.40
N GLN A 2 -22.84 44.77 8.21
CA GLN A 2 -21.61 44.45 7.45
C GLN A 2 -20.25 44.61 8.18
N THR A 3 -20.07 45.61 9.05
CA THR A 3 -18.78 45.83 9.75
C THR A 3 -18.49 44.78 10.82
N LYS A 4 -19.51 44.35 11.59
CA LYS A 4 -19.36 43.30 12.60
C LYS A 4 -18.99 41.97 11.95
N ASP A 5 -19.66 41.63 10.85
CA ASP A 5 -19.41 40.40 10.11
C ASP A 5 -17.99 40.37 9.52
N PHE A 6 -17.51 41.52 9.03
CA PHE A 6 -16.14 41.66 8.53
C PHE A 6 -15.09 41.42 9.64
N PHE A 7 -15.29 41.99 10.83
CA PHE A 7 -14.40 41.73 11.97
C PHE A 7 -14.41 40.25 12.40
N ILE A 8 -15.58 39.61 12.42
CA ILE A 8 -15.70 38.19 12.74
C ILE A 8 -14.93 37.33 11.73
N ILE A 9 -15.05 37.64 10.43
CA ILE A 9 -14.32 36.91 9.37
C ILE A 9 -12.81 37.05 9.55
N ILE A 10 -12.31 38.27 9.76
CA ILE A 10 -10.87 38.51 9.97
C ILE A 10 -10.38 37.77 11.21
N LEU A 11 -11.13 37.80 12.31
CA LEU A 11 -10.78 37.10 13.52
C LEU A 11 -10.72 35.58 13.29
N CYS A 12 -11.73 35.00 12.62
CA CYS A 12 -11.74 33.58 12.27
C CYS A 12 -10.55 33.21 11.36
N LEU A 13 -10.20 34.05 10.38
CA LEU A 13 -9.04 33.82 9.52
C LEU A 13 -7.73 33.91 10.30
N ALA A 14 -7.59 34.87 11.21
CA ALA A 14 -6.41 35.03 12.05
C ALA A 14 -6.22 33.84 13.00
N VAL A 15 -7.30 33.39 13.66
CA VAL A 15 -7.28 32.19 14.51
C VAL A 15 -6.99 30.94 13.67
N GLY A 16 -7.61 30.81 12.49
CA GLY A 16 -7.33 29.73 11.56
C GLY A 16 -5.86 29.69 11.14
N ALA A 17 -5.28 30.83 10.75
CA ALA A 17 -3.87 30.93 10.40
C ALA A 17 -2.96 30.59 11.60
N ALA A 18 -3.26 31.11 12.79
CA ALA A 18 -2.48 30.83 14.00
C ALA A 18 -2.49 29.33 14.36
N THR A 19 -3.65 28.66 14.25
CA THR A 19 -3.74 27.21 14.49
C THR A 19 -2.99 26.39 13.44
N LEU A 20 -3.02 26.78 12.17
CA LEU A 20 -2.25 26.13 11.10
C LEU A 20 -0.73 26.31 11.30
N ILE A 21 -0.28 27.51 11.66
CA ILE A 21 1.13 27.80 11.96
C ILE A 21 1.58 26.98 13.17
N GLY A 22 0.79 26.98 14.25
CA GLY A 22 1.08 26.17 15.44
C GLY A 22 1.17 24.68 15.12
N ALA A 23 0.28 24.16 14.27
CA ALA A 23 0.35 22.77 13.80
C ALA A 23 1.61 22.51 12.95
N ALA A 24 1.96 23.43 12.05
CA ALA A 24 3.13 23.31 11.19
C ALA A 24 4.44 23.26 11.99
N MET A 25 4.55 24.07 13.07
CA MET A 25 5.72 24.07 13.96
C MET A 25 5.96 22.72 14.65
N GLN A 26 4.92 21.90 14.84
CA GLN A 26 5.05 20.58 15.45
C GLN A 26 5.45 19.47 14.47
N LEU A 27 5.42 19.73 13.16
CA LEU A 27 5.63 18.69 12.14
C LEU A 27 7.02 18.07 12.22
N ASP A 28 8.07 18.86 12.42
CA ASP A 28 9.46 18.36 12.43
C ASP A 28 9.73 17.43 13.63
N GLY A 29 9.23 17.81 14.81
CA GLY A 29 9.33 16.98 16.01
C GLY A 29 8.57 15.67 15.86
N ILE A 30 7.34 15.73 15.36
CA ILE A 30 6.53 14.54 15.08
C ILE A 30 7.21 13.65 14.02
N ARG A 31 7.77 14.24 12.97
CA ARG A 31 8.45 13.50 11.91
C ARG A 31 9.67 12.76 12.45
N THR A 32 10.54 13.44 13.19
CA THR A 32 11.75 12.85 13.79
C THR A 32 11.37 11.71 14.72
N ALA A 33 10.41 11.93 15.63
CA ALA A 33 9.95 10.88 16.55
C ALA A 33 9.38 9.66 15.80
N ARG A 34 8.66 9.87 14.70
CA ARG A 34 8.15 8.77 13.85
C ARG A 34 9.27 7.99 13.18
N GLU A 35 10.33 8.66 12.76
CA GLU A 35 11.51 8.02 12.15
C GLU A 35 12.25 7.18 13.21
N GLU A 36 12.53 7.73 14.39
CA GLU A 36 13.18 7.04 15.51
C GLU A 36 12.39 5.80 15.99
N MET A 37 11.07 5.90 16.04
CA MET A 37 10.19 4.78 16.41
C MET A 37 9.98 3.76 15.29
N GLY A 38 10.55 3.95 14.09
CA GLY A 38 10.31 3.07 12.95
C GLY A 38 8.83 3.04 12.52
N LEU A 39 8.12 4.17 12.64
CA LEU A 39 6.74 4.34 12.21
C LEU A 39 6.61 4.76 10.75
N VAL A 40 7.72 5.11 10.10
CA VAL A 40 7.78 5.51 8.70
C VAL A 40 8.21 4.32 7.84
N ALA A 41 7.34 3.89 6.93
CA ALA A 41 7.66 2.89 5.91
C ALA A 41 7.99 3.61 4.58
N THR A 42 9.10 4.33 4.54
CA THR A 42 9.57 5.13 3.39
C THR A 42 10.10 4.26 2.24
N THR A 43 10.62 3.07 2.56
CA THR A 43 11.27 2.16 1.59
C THR A 43 10.33 1.63 0.51
N ALA A 44 9.02 1.58 0.76
CA ALA A 44 8.07 1.02 -0.20
C ALA A 44 7.91 1.89 -1.47
N LEU A 45 8.15 3.21 -1.38
CA LEU A 45 7.85 4.14 -2.48
C LEU A 45 9.04 4.39 -3.42
N GLU A 46 10.25 3.96 -3.06
CA GLU A 46 11.47 4.25 -3.82
C GLU A 46 11.43 3.64 -5.25
N ASN A 47 10.73 2.52 -5.42
CA ASN A 47 10.54 1.83 -6.70
C ASN A 47 9.12 1.97 -7.27
N ALA A 48 8.27 2.83 -6.69
CA ALA A 48 6.92 3.03 -7.18
C ALA A 48 6.93 3.99 -8.40
N PRO A 49 6.04 3.79 -9.40
CA PRO A 49 5.86 4.78 -10.47
C PRO A 49 5.62 6.18 -9.87
N PRO A 50 6.14 7.26 -10.47
CA PRO A 50 5.98 8.62 -9.95
C PRO A 50 4.53 9.00 -9.68
N SER A 51 3.59 8.49 -10.50
CA SER A 51 2.14 8.67 -10.31
C SER A 51 1.62 7.99 -9.03
N LEU A 52 2.15 6.83 -8.67
CA LEU A 52 1.76 6.07 -7.47
C LEU A 52 2.37 6.69 -6.20
N ALA A 53 3.61 7.16 -6.28
CA ALA A 53 4.27 7.92 -5.21
C ALA A 53 3.54 9.24 -4.96
N PHE A 54 3.22 9.98 -6.02
CA PHE A 54 2.41 11.19 -5.93
C PHE A 54 1.03 10.89 -5.35
N ALA A 55 0.33 9.85 -5.82
CA ALA A 55 -0.95 9.46 -5.27
C ALA A 55 -0.85 9.14 -3.77
N THR A 56 0.21 8.47 -3.31
CA THR A 56 0.38 8.14 -1.90
C THR A 56 0.59 9.39 -1.02
N VAL A 57 1.38 10.35 -1.50
CA VAL A 57 1.70 11.58 -0.78
C VAL A 57 0.55 12.58 -0.84
N ALA A 58 -0.04 12.79 -2.02
CA ALA A 58 -1.10 13.76 -2.25
C ALA A 58 -2.45 13.31 -1.67
N LEU A 59 -2.76 12.02 -1.71
CA LEU A 59 -4.05 11.51 -1.25
C LEU A 59 -4.13 11.35 0.27
N GLY A 60 -3.01 11.20 0.98
CA GLY A 60 -3.02 11.00 2.43
C GLY A 60 -4.00 9.89 2.84
N ALA A 61 -5.09 10.27 3.53
CA ALA A 61 -6.17 9.35 3.94
C ALA A 61 -6.91 8.69 2.75
N PHE A 62 -6.97 9.33 1.59
CA PHE A 62 -7.63 8.78 0.39
C PHE A 62 -6.86 7.63 -0.27
N ARG A 63 -5.64 7.30 0.19
CA ARG A 63 -4.87 6.11 -0.25
C ARG A 63 -5.70 4.82 -0.14
N GLY A 64 -6.54 4.70 0.89
CA GLY A 64 -7.41 3.54 1.07
C GLY A 64 -8.45 3.36 -0.04
N LEU A 65 -9.02 4.46 -0.55
CA LEU A 65 -9.97 4.40 -1.67
C LEU A 65 -9.29 3.96 -2.96
N LEU A 66 -8.10 4.49 -3.24
CA LEU A 66 -7.30 4.08 -4.39
C LEU A 66 -7.00 2.58 -4.34
N VAL A 67 -6.57 2.08 -3.18
CA VAL A 67 -6.32 0.65 -2.97
C VAL A 67 -7.57 -0.19 -3.26
N ASN A 68 -8.75 0.23 -2.80
CA ASN A 68 -10.00 -0.49 -3.09
C ASN A 68 -10.30 -0.58 -4.59
N ILE A 69 -10.05 0.51 -5.34
CA ILE A 69 -10.22 0.51 -6.81
C ILE A 69 -9.23 -0.47 -7.45
N LEU A 70 -7.98 -0.49 -6.99
CA LEU A 70 -6.97 -1.43 -7.48
C LEU A 70 -7.36 -2.89 -7.22
N TRP A 71 -7.93 -3.18 -6.05
CA TRP A 71 -8.44 -4.52 -5.71
C TRP A 71 -9.54 -4.98 -6.67
N ILE A 72 -10.55 -4.13 -6.89
CA ILE A 72 -11.65 -4.43 -7.82
C ILE A 72 -11.09 -4.72 -9.22
N ARG A 73 -10.17 -3.88 -9.69
CA ARG A 73 -9.57 -4.05 -11.01
C ARG A 73 -8.70 -5.31 -11.11
N ALA A 74 -7.91 -5.61 -10.07
CA ALA A 74 -7.08 -6.80 -10.02
C ALA A 74 -7.91 -8.08 -10.04
N ASP A 75 -9.04 -8.10 -9.32
CA ASP A 75 -9.95 -9.24 -9.33
C ASP A 75 -10.62 -9.43 -10.70
N ASN A 76 -11.11 -8.35 -11.32
CA ASN A 76 -11.66 -8.41 -12.69
C ASN A 76 -10.64 -8.95 -13.70
N LEU A 77 -9.40 -8.45 -13.69
CA LEU A 77 -8.34 -8.93 -14.58
C LEU A 77 -8.02 -10.41 -14.35
N LYS A 78 -8.04 -10.87 -13.09
CA LYS A 78 -7.86 -12.29 -12.75
C LYS A 78 -9.01 -13.13 -13.32
N GLN A 79 -10.27 -12.68 -13.19
CA GLN A 79 -11.43 -13.37 -13.76
C GLN A 79 -11.38 -13.45 -15.30
N GLU A 80 -10.81 -12.42 -15.95
CA GLU A 80 -10.56 -12.39 -17.40
C GLU A 80 -9.36 -13.24 -17.84
N GLY A 81 -8.64 -13.89 -16.92
CA GLY A 81 -7.44 -14.67 -17.23
C GLY A 81 -6.18 -13.82 -17.50
N LYS A 82 -6.25 -12.50 -17.31
CA LYS A 82 -5.12 -11.56 -17.48
C LYS A 82 -4.25 -11.53 -16.22
N PHE A 83 -3.66 -12.67 -15.89
CA PHE A 83 -2.95 -12.87 -14.62
C PHE A 83 -1.73 -11.96 -14.45
N PHE A 84 -1.00 -11.66 -15.53
CA PHE A 84 0.16 -10.77 -15.47
C PHE A 84 -0.23 -9.33 -15.12
N ASP A 85 -1.32 -8.82 -15.68
CA ASP A 85 -1.85 -7.50 -15.35
C ASP A 85 -2.42 -7.45 -13.92
N ALA A 86 -3.11 -8.52 -13.50
CA ALA A 86 -3.56 -8.66 -12.11
C ALA A 86 -2.38 -8.66 -11.13
N LYS A 87 -1.26 -9.31 -11.45
CA LYS A 87 -0.02 -9.30 -10.66
C LYS A 87 0.57 -7.90 -10.55
N GLN A 88 0.61 -7.13 -11.64
CA GLN A 88 1.12 -5.75 -11.59
C GLN A 88 0.29 -4.88 -10.64
N LEU A 89 -1.04 -5.03 -10.63
CA LEU A 89 -1.87 -4.33 -9.66
C LEU A 89 -1.65 -4.81 -8.23
N ALA A 90 -1.44 -6.12 -8.01
CA ALA A 90 -1.06 -6.66 -6.71
C ALA A 90 0.25 -6.07 -6.16
N GLU A 91 1.24 -5.84 -7.03
CA GLU A 91 2.48 -5.15 -6.66
C GLU A 91 2.24 -3.71 -6.24
N TRP A 92 1.33 -3.00 -6.89
CA TRP A 92 0.94 -1.65 -6.47
C TRP A 92 0.17 -1.66 -5.16
N ILE A 93 -0.75 -2.60 -4.97
CA ILE A 93 -1.53 -2.74 -3.73
C ILE A 93 -0.60 -3.02 -2.55
N THR A 94 0.32 -3.96 -2.67
CA THR A 94 1.31 -4.30 -1.62
C THR A 94 2.25 -3.13 -1.33
N THR A 95 2.69 -2.40 -2.36
CA THR A 95 3.46 -1.16 -2.22
C THR A 95 2.65 -0.05 -1.53
N LEU A 96 1.35 0.00 -1.80
CA LEU A 96 0.40 0.90 -1.15
C LEU A 96 -0.03 0.42 0.24
N GLN A 97 0.33 -0.77 0.69
CA GLN A 97 -0.04 -1.26 2.03
C GLN A 97 1.11 -2.06 2.65
N PRO A 98 2.32 -1.46 2.78
CA PRO A 98 3.52 -2.23 3.06
C PRO A 98 3.51 -2.90 4.44
N ARG A 99 2.80 -2.32 5.41
CA ARG A 99 2.68 -2.84 6.79
C ARG A 99 1.48 -3.77 7.01
N PHE A 100 0.67 -4.02 5.97
CA PHE A 100 -0.52 -4.84 6.11
C PHE A 100 -0.23 -6.27 5.66
N ALA A 101 0.27 -7.10 6.57
CA ALA A 101 0.70 -8.46 6.27
C ALA A 101 -0.35 -9.32 5.54
N ALA A 102 -1.64 -9.16 5.86
CA ALA A 102 -2.72 -9.91 5.21
C ALA A 102 -2.81 -9.67 3.69
N VAL A 103 -2.44 -8.47 3.22
CA VAL A 103 -2.41 -8.12 1.78
C VAL A 103 -1.32 -8.91 1.06
N TRP A 104 -0.13 -8.99 1.66
CA TRP A 104 0.99 -9.76 1.12
C TRP A 104 0.67 -11.25 1.09
N ASP A 105 0.13 -11.76 2.20
CA ASP A 105 -0.31 -13.16 2.33
C ASP A 105 -1.34 -13.53 1.25
N PHE A 106 -2.39 -12.71 1.10
CA PHE A 106 -3.41 -12.94 0.07
C PHE A 106 -2.80 -13.02 -1.33
N HIS A 107 -1.95 -12.05 -1.72
CA HIS A 107 -1.41 -12.02 -3.07
C HIS A 107 -0.42 -13.16 -3.32
N ALA A 108 0.37 -13.54 -2.31
CA ALA A 108 1.26 -14.69 -2.40
C ALA A 108 0.47 -15.99 -2.58
N TRP A 109 -0.56 -16.21 -1.76
CA TRP A 109 -1.44 -17.37 -1.86
C TRP A 109 -2.17 -17.40 -3.21
N ASN A 110 -2.70 -16.27 -3.65
CA ASN A 110 -3.42 -16.18 -4.92
C ASN A 110 -2.51 -16.52 -6.11
N MET A 111 -1.24 -16.12 -6.10
CA MET A 111 -0.28 -16.53 -7.12
C MET A 111 0.05 -18.03 -7.00
N ALA A 112 0.38 -18.50 -5.79
CA ALA A 112 0.88 -19.85 -5.57
C ALA A 112 -0.18 -20.94 -5.74
N TYR A 113 -1.46 -20.68 -5.43
CA TYR A 113 -2.52 -21.69 -5.43
C TYR A 113 -3.68 -21.42 -6.37
N ASN A 114 -4.05 -20.15 -6.60
CA ASN A 114 -5.21 -19.87 -7.45
C ASN A 114 -4.78 -19.73 -8.92
N ILE A 115 -3.80 -18.86 -9.20
CA ILE A 115 -3.31 -18.62 -10.55
C ILE A 115 -2.51 -19.82 -11.06
N SER A 116 -1.61 -20.39 -10.24
CA SER A 116 -0.80 -21.53 -10.65
C SER A 116 -1.63 -22.76 -11.08
N VAL A 117 -2.83 -22.94 -10.53
CA VAL A 117 -3.74 -24.05 -10.86
C VAL A 117 -4.57 -23.75 -12.09
N ALA A 118 -4.83 -22.46 -12.39
CA ALA A 118 -5.49 -22.04 -13.62
C ALA A 118 -4.61 -22.22 -14.87
N ILE A 119 -3.29 -22.32 -14.71
CA ILE A 119 -2.37 -22.59 -15.82
C ILE A 119 -2.43 -24.09 -16.20
N PRO A 120 -2.52 -24.42 -17.51
CA PRO A 120 -2.62 -25.80 -17.98
C PRO A 120 -1.53 -26.74 -17.46
N ASN A 121 -1.89 -27.99 -17.15
CA ASN A 121 -0.94 -29.03 -16.71
C ASN A 121 0.15 -29.31 -17.75
N THR A 122 -0.09 -29.00 -19.03
CA THR A 122 0.89 -29.11 -20.12
C THR A 122 2.00 -28.05 -20.04
N GLN A 123 1.88 -27.05 -19.16
CA GLN A 123 2.84 -25.97 -18.97
C GLN A 123 3.39 -25.93 -17.53
N PRO A 124 4.02 -27.01 -17.03
CA PRO A 124 4.44 -27.12 -15.63
C PRO A 124 5.47 -26.05 -15.22
N GLU A 125 6.30 -25.58 -16.15
CA GLU A 125 7.26 -24.51 -15.87
C GLU A 125 6.56 -23.17 -15.58
N GLU A 126 5.52 -22.82 -16.33
CA GLU A 126 4.75 -21.60 -16.09
C GLU A 126 4.01 -21.66 -14.76
N ARG A 127 3.45 -22.84 -14.41
CA ARG A 127 2.84 -23.08 -13.10
C ARG A 127 3.83 -22.84 -11.97
N TRP A 128 5.03 -23.40 -12.11
CA TRP A 128 6.08 -23.25 -11.11
C TRP A 128 6.54 -21.79 -10.97
N ARG A 129 6.58 -21.01 -12.07
CA ARG A 129 6.87 -19.56 -11.98
C ARG A 129 5.86 -18.82 -11.11
N TRP A 130 4.58 -19.18 -11.15
CA TRP A 130 3.57 -18.57 -10.28
C TRP A 130 3.72 -18.96 -8.81
N VAL A 131 4.06 -20.23 -8.52
CA VAL A 131 4.42 -20.67 -7.16
C VAL A 131 5.64 -19.90 -6.65
N ARG A 132 6.67 -19.78 -7.49
CA ARG A 132 7.87 -18.99 -7.20
C ARG A 132 7.54 -17.53 -6.88
N ASN A 133 6.75 -16.88 -7.74
CA ASN A 133 6.31 -15.51 -7.50
C ASN A 133 5.62 -15.35 -6.13
N GLY A 134 4.88 -16.36 -5.67
CA GLY A 134 4.23 -16.39 -4.37
C GLY A 134 5.21 -16.38 -3.20
N TYR A 135 6.13 -17.36 -3.13
CA TYR A 135 7.07 -17.41 -2.00
C TYR A 135 8.11 -16.29 -2.05
N GLU A 136 8.54 -15.84 -3.23
CA GLU A 136 9.48 -14.71 -3.37
C GLU A 136 8.83 -13.41 -2.92
N LEU A 137 7.54 -13.20 -3.20
CA LEU A 137 6.80 -12.05 -2.67
C LEU A 137 6.85 -12.01 -1.14
N LEU A 138 6.69 -13.17 -0.47
CA LEU A 138 6.75 -13.24 0.99
C LEU A 138 8.16 -13.08 1.52
N ARG A 139 9.10 -13.90 1.03
CA ARG A 139 10.49 -13.98 1.49
C ARG A 139 11.25 -12.68 1.26
N ASP A 140 11.16 -12.15 0.04
CA ASP A 140 12.04 -11.08 -0.43
C ASP A 140 11.44 -9.68 -0.21
N ARG A 141 10.12 -9.58 -0.04
CA ARG A 141 9.44 -8.27 0.11
C ARG A 141 8.60 -8.16 1.38
N ALA A 142 7.68 -9.10 1.61
CA ALA A 142 6.73 -8.96 2.72
C ALA A 142 7.39 -9.06 4.11
N ILE A 143 8.21 -10.10 4.32
CA ILE A 143 8.88 -10.36 5.60
C ILE A 143 9.87 -9.24 5.97
N PRO A 144 10.74 -8.76 5.07
CA PRO A 144 11.61 -7.61 5.36
C PRO A 144 10.84 -6.36 5.84
N LEU A 145 9.64 -6.12 5.31
CA LEU A 145 8.78 -5.01 5.72
C LEU A 145 7.93 -5.30 6.98
N ASN A 146 7.74 -6.58 7.31
CA ASN A 146 6.87 -7.04 8.39
C ASN A 146 7.52 -8.17 9.21
N PRO A 147 8.72 -7.96 9.80
CA PRO A 147 9.55 -9.04 10.32
C PRO A 147 8.95 -9.78 11.52
N LYS A 148 7.99 -9.15 12.22
CA LYS A 148 7.31 -9.71 13.39
C LYS A 148 5.98 -10.39 13.06
N SER A 149 5.63 -10.49 11.77
CA SER A 149 4.34 -11.00 11.35
C SER A 149 4.35 -12.52 11.19
N ILE A 150 3.85 -13.23 12.20
CA ILE A 150 3.80 -14.72 12.24
C ILE A 150 3.05 -15.29 11.02
N ILE A 151 1.99 -14.63 10.57
CA ILE A 151 1.20 -15.09 9.42
C ILE A 151 2.05 -15.23 8.16
N LEU A 152 3.00 -14.31 7.92
CA LEU A 152 3.83 -14.36 6.72
C LEU A 152 4.78 -15.56 6.72
N TYR A 153 5.38 -15.88 7.86
CA TYR A 153 6.24 -17.07 7.99
C TYR A 153 5.43 -18.36 7.85
N ARG A 154 4.23 -18.40 8.44
CA ARG A 154 3.32 -19.54 8.29
C ARG A 154 2.96 -19.77 6.82
N SER A 155 2.59 -18.71 6.11
CA SER A 155 2.20 -18.81 4.70
C SER A 155 3.39 -19.13 3.79
N LEU A 156 4.58 -18.60 4.09
CA LEU A 156 5.80 -18.97 3.39
C LEU A 156 6.16 -20.45 3.57
N ALA A 157 5.96 -21.01 4.76
CA ALA A 157 6.19 -22.43 5.02
C ALA A 157 5.12 -23.34 4.39
N TRP A 158 3.94 -22.79 4.11
CA TRP A 158 2.85 -23.52 3.48
C TRP A 158 3.00 -23.64 1.97
N ILE A 159 3.45 -22.56 1.32
CA ILE A 159 3.76 -22.48 -0.12
C ILE A 159 4.95 -23.38 -0.46
#